data_AF-A0A090YYT0-F1
#
_entry.id   AF-A0A090YYT0-F1
#
_cell.length_a   1.000
_cell.length_b   1.000
_cell.length_c   1.000
_cell.angle_alpha   90.00
_cell.angle_beta   90.00
_cell.angle_gamma   90.00
#
_symmetry.space_group_name_H-M   'P 1'
#
loop_
_entity.id
_entity.type
_entity.pdbx_description
1 polymer ?
#
loop_
_entity_poly.entity_id
_entity_poly.type
_entity_poly.pdbx_seq_one_letter_code
_entity_poly.pdbx_strand_id
1 'polypeptide(L)'
;MRELIDLTIYIDTPLDIAMARRIMRDFAGNRASEIHDDLKHYVTFARKAYLETTKNVKQNSDIVVNGSLSVGVIVDQLVEELKRREVILKGYL
;
A
#
# COMPACT_ATOMS: atom_id res chain seq x y z
N MET A 1 10.26 -12.16 12.41
CA MET A 1 10.05 -10.93 11.61
C MET A 1 9.97 -9.70 12.50
N ARG A 2 9.14 -9.70 13.56
CA ARG A 2 9.10 -8.59 14.55
C ARG A 2 10.42 -8.29 15.26
N GLU A 3 11.35 -9.25 15.30
CA GLU A 3 12.70 -9.04 15.84
C GLU A 3 13.67 -8.37 14.84
N LEU A 4 13.26 -8.19 13.58
CA LEU A 4 14.09 -7.62 12.50
C LEU A 4 13.50 -6.34 11.91
N ILE A 5 12.24 -6.03 12.21
CA ILE A 5 11.50 -4.89 11.66
C ILE A 5 10.83 -4.17 12.83
N ASP A 6 11.30 -2.96 13.12
CA ASP A 6 10.82 -2.13 14.24
C ASP A 6 9.46 -1.47 13.97
N LEU A 7 9.10 -1.31 12.69
CA LEU A 7 7.83 -0.72 12.26
C LEU A 7 7.36 -1.31 10.94
N THR A 8 6.10 -1.73 10.93
CA THR A 8 5.38 -2.21 9.74
C THR A 8 4.22 -1.28 9.41
N ILE A 9 4.17 -0.83 8.16
CA ILE A 9 3.14 0.08 7.64
C ILE A 9 2.41 -0.61 6.49
N TYR A 10 1.09 -0.66 6.57
CA TYR A 10 0.22 -1.13 5.49
C TYR A 10 -0.53 0.04 4.85
N ILE A 11 -0.31 0.27 3.55
CA ILE A 11 -1.04 1.30 2.80
C ILE A 11 -2.29 0.66 2.20
N ASP A 12 -3.43 0.86 2.86
CA ASP A 12 -4.72 0.30 2.46
C ASP A 12 -5.33 1.10 1.32
N THR A 13 -5.04 0.67 0.10
CA THR A 13 -5.58 1.29 -1.11
C THR A 13 -6.74 0.46 -1.65
N PRO A 14 -7.93 1.05 -1.87
CA PRO A 14 -9.01 0.41 -2.60
C PRO A 14 -8.54 -0.13 -3.96
N LEU A 15 -9.00 -1.32 -4.32
CA LEU A 15 -8.52 -2.06 -5.51
C LEU A 15 -8.80 -1.32 -6.83
N ASP A 16 -9.92 -0.62 -6.90
CA ASP A 16 -10.31 0.23 -8.03
C ASP A 16 -9.36 1.42 -8.19
N ILE A 17 -9.03 2.11 -7.10
CA ILE A 17 -8.04 3.21 -7.10
C ILE A 17 -6.66 2.70 -7.49
N ALA A 18 -6.22 1.58 -6.91
CA ALA A 18 -4.93 0.97 -7.23
C ALA A 18 -4.87 0.56 -8.70
N MET A 19 -5.95 -0.01 -9.25
CA MET A 19 -6.04 -0.39 -10.65
C MET A 19 -6.02 0.83 -11.58
N ALA A 20 -6.81 1.87 -11.29
CA ALA A 20 -6.83 3.09 -12.09
C ALA A 20 -5.43 3.73 -12.14
N ARG A 21 -4.74 3.85 -11.00
CA ARG A 21 -3.36 4.37 -10.93
C ARG A 21 -2.38 3.49 -11.73
N ARG A 22 -2.50 2.16 -11.65
CA ARG A 22 -1.68 1.23 -12.44
C ARG A 22 -1.89 1.43 -13.94
N ILE A 23 -3.14 1.49 -14.39
CA ILE A 23 -3.46 1.70 -15.81
C ILE A 23 -2.90 3.05 -16.29
N MET A 24 -3.13 4.12 -15.53
CA MET A 24 -2.63 5.45 -15.88
C MET A 24 -1.09 5.52 -15.95
N ARG A 25 -0.40 4.76 -15.10
CA ARG A 25 1.07 4.74 -15.06
C ARG A 25 1.68 3.87 -16.15
N ASP A 26 1.17 2.65 -16.31
CA ASP A 26 1.82 1.62 -17.14
C ASP A 26 1.37 1.65 -18.61
N PHE A 27 0.21 2.28 -18.89
CA PHE A 27 -0.41 2.25 -20.22
C PHE A 27 -0.60 3.64 -20.84
N ALA A 28 0.18 4.63 -20.40
CA ALA A 28 0.17 5.97 -20.97
C ALA A 28 0.73 5.96 -22.41
N GLY A 29 -0.14 5.73 -23.39
CA GLY A 29 0.21 5.64 -24.82
C GLY A 29 0.07 4.23 -25.43
N ASN A 30 -0.36 3.25 -24.64
CA ASN A 30 -0.52 1.87 -25.08
C ASN A 30 -1.86 1.63 -25.80
N ARG A 31 -1.95 0.49 -26.52
CA ARG A 31 -3.18 0.09 -27.20
C ARG A 31 -4.18 -0.48 -26.21
N ALA A 32 -5.47 -0.26 -26.45
CA ALA A 32 -6.55 -0.80 -25.61
C ALA A 32 -6.50 -2.33 -25.44
N SER A 33 -5.96 -3.07 -26.42
CA SER A 33 -5.77 -4.53 -26.34
C SER A 33 -4.79 -4.94 -25.24
N GLU A 34 -3.73 -4.16 -25.02
CA GLU A 34 -2.70 -4.45 -24.01
C GLU A 34 -3.27 -4.24 -22.60
N ILE A 35 -4.09 -3.20 -22.41
CA ILE A 35 -4.84 -2.98 -21.17
C ILE A 35 -5.79 -4.16 -20.91
N HIS A 36 -6.49 -4.63 -21.94
CA HIS A 36 -7.44 -5.74 -21.80
C HIS A 36 -6.77 -7.04 -21.37
N ASP A 37 -5.61 -7.38 -21.93
CA ASP A 37 -4.88 -8.59 -21.56
C ASP A 37 -4.28 -8.48 -20.15
N ASP A 38 -3.80 -7.29 -19.74
CA ASP A 38 -3.34 -7.05 -18.37
C ASP A 38 -4.48 -7.20 -17.35
N LEU A 39 -5.67 -6.68 -17.67
CA LEU A 39 -6.86 -6.82 -16.84
C LEU A 39 -7.29 -8.28 -16.69
N LYS A 40 -7.22 -9.09 -17.75
CA LYS A 40 -7.47 -10.55 -17.66
C LYS A 40 -6.50 -11.21 -16.69
N HIS A 41 -5.21 -10.88 -16.80
CA HIS A 41 -4.20 -11.42 -15.89
C HIS A 41 -4.46 -10.99 -14.45
N TYR A 42 -4.82 -9.71 -14.23
CA TYR A 42 -5.14 -9.19 -12.91
C TYR A 42 -6.30 -9.94 -12.25
N VAL A 43 -7.42 -10.11 -12.97
CA VAL A 43 -8.61 -10.80 -12.44
C VAL A 43 -8.30 -12.26 -12.12
N THR A 44 -7.51 -12.91 -12.97
CA THR A 44 -7.21 -14.34 -12.84
C THR A 44 -6.22 -14.63 -11.71
N PHE A 45 -5.20 -13.79 -11.53
CA PHE A 45 -4.09 -14.08 -10.63
C PHE A 45 -3.89 -13.00 -9.56
N ALA A 46 -3.61 -11.76 -9.97
CA ALA A 46 -3.12 -10.73 -9.05
C ALA A 46 -4.15 -10.29 -8.00
N ARG A 47 -5.45 -10.26 -8.36
CA ARG A 47 -6.53 -9.90 -7.42
C ARG A 47 -6.59 -10.87 -6.24
N LYS A 48 -6.46 -12.18 -6.49
CA LYS A 48 -6.50 -13.20 -5.44
C LYS A 48 -5.34 -13.00 -4.48
N ALA A 49 -4.12 -12.80 -5.00
CA ALA A 49 -2.95 -12.52 -4.18
C ALA A 49 -3.17 -11.30 -3.29
N TYR A 50 -3.67 -10.19 -3.84
CA TYR A 50 -3.93 -8.97 -3.07
C TYR A 50 -4.93 -9.18 -1.93
N LEU A 51 -6.04 -9.89 -2.19
CA LEU A 51 -7.07 -10.15 -1.18
C LEU A 51 -6.51 -11.03 -0.05
N GLU A 52 -5.70 -12.03 -0.36
CA GLU A 52 -5.06 -12.88 0.65
C GLU A 52 -3.99 -12.13 1.45
N THR A 53 -3.21 -11.24 0.81
CA THR A 53 -2.30 -10.31 1.51
C THR A 53 -3.07 -9.36 2.43
N THR A 54 -4.22 -8.84 2.00
CA THR A 54 -5.04 -7.93 2.80
C THR A 54 -5.54 -8.61 4.08
N LYS A 55 -5.97 -9.88 4.00
CA LYS A 55 -6.44 -10.62 5.18
C LYS A 55 -5.33 -10.85 6.21
N ASN A 56 -4.12 -11.20 5.76
CA ASN A 56 -3.06 -11.65 6.65
C ASN A 56 -2.07 -10.55 7.04
N VAL A 57 -1.71 -9.65 6.14
CA VAL A 57 -0.66 -8.65 6.37
C VAL A 57 -1.22 -7.40 7.04
N LYS A 58 -2.41 -6.95 6.65
CA LYS A 58 -3.03 -5.74 7.21
C LYS A 58 -3.25 -5.86 8.72
N GLN A 59 -3.75 -7.01 9.19
CA GLN A 59 -4.00 -7.26 10.62
C GLN A 59 -2.72 -7.34 11.47
N ASN A 60 -1.59 -7.68 10.84
CA ASN A 60 -0.31 -7.85 11.51
C ASN A 60 0.60 -6.63 11.42
N SER A 61 0.13 -5.57 10.75
CA SER A 61 0.88 -4.31 10.61
C SER A 61 0.64 -3.41 11.81
N ASP A 62 1.67 -2.70 12.25
CA ASP A 62 1.56 -1.77 13.38
C ASP A 62 0.64 -0.59 13.03
N ILE A 63 0.60 -0.22 11.75
CA ILE A 63 -0.13 0.95 11.26
C ILE A 63 -0.75 0.65 9.92
N VAL A 64 -1.98 1.13 9.76
CA VAL A 64 -2.71 1.13 8.50
C VAL A 64 -2.96 2.57 8.08
N VAL A 65 -2.49 2.93 6.89
CA VAL A 65 -2.69 4.26 6.30
C VAL A 65 -3.68 4.17 5.15
N ASN A 66 -4.58 5.14 5.04
CA ASN A 66 -5.51 5.22 3.94
C ASN A 66 -4.78 5.59 2.64
N GLY A 67 -4.67 4.62 1.72
CA GLY A 67 -3.99 4.78 0.44
C GLY A 67 -4.77 5.56 -0.62
N SER A 68 -6.04 5.93 -0.36
CA SER A 68 -6.79 6.80 -1.28
C SER A 68 -6.34 8.27 -1.20
N LEU A 69 -5.63 8.64 -0.14
CA LEU A 69 -5.07 9.98 0.05
C LEU A 69 -3.98 10.31 -0.97
N SER A 70 -3.61 11.59 -1.05
CA SER A 70 -2.47 12.04 -1.86
C SER A 70 -1.16 11.59 -1.22
N VAL A 71 -0.11 11.45 -2.04
CA VAL A 71 1.21 11.03 -1.56
C VAL A 71 1.74 11.96 -0.47
N GLY A 72 1.56 13.29 -0.63
CA GLY A 72 1.99 14.27 0.38
C GLY A 72 1.34 14.01 1.74
N VAL A 73 0.02 13.83 1.77
CA VAL A 73 -0.71 13.57 3.03
C VAL A 73 -0.28 12.25 3.66
N ILE A 74 -0.05 11.20 2.86
CA ILE A 74 0.46 9.92 3.35
C ILE A 74 1.84 10.12 3.98
N VAL A 75 2.75 10.83 3.29
CA VAL A 75 4.10 11.11 3.78
C VAL A 75 4.05 11.90 5.10
N ASP A 76 3.22 12.94 5.19
CA ASP A 76 3.07 13.73 6.41
C ASP A 76 2.61 12.85 7.59
N GLN A 77 1.63 11.97 7.37
CA GLN A 77 1.17 11.03 8.40
C GLN A 77 2.28 10.07 8.85
N LEU A 78 3.10 9.56 7.92
CA LEU A 78 4.21 8.66 8.24
C LEU A 78 5.33 9.37 8.99
N VAL A 79 5.66 10.60 8.61
CA VAL A 79 6.67 11.42 9.28
C VAL A 79 6.25 11.72 10.72
N GLU A 80 5.00 12.11 10.95
CA GLU A 80 4.49 12.38 12.31
C GLU A 80 4.50 11.13 13.19
N GLU A 81 4.18 9.97 12.63
CA GLU A 81 4.26 8.72 13.37
C GLU A 81 5.70 8.34 13.74
N LEU A 82 6.65 8.50 12.82
CA LEU A 82 8.05 8.21 13.09
C LEU A 82 8.58 9.10 14.22
N LYS A 83 8.26 10.40 14.20
CA LYS A 83 8.60 11.33 15.29
C LYS A 83 7.99 10.89 16.61
N ARG A 84 6.71 10.51 16.63
CA ARG A 84 6.03 10.03 17.84
C ARG A 84 6.75 8.84 18.46
N ARG A 85 7.20 7.89 17.63
CA ARG A 85 7.96 6.71 18.09
C ARG A 85 9.36 7.06 18.57
N GLU A 86 10.03 8.00 17.91
CA GLU A 86 11.36 8.48 18.34
C GLU A 86 11.29 9.16 19.72
N VAL A 87 10.25 9.96 19.98
CA VAL A 87 10.00 10.58 21.30
C VAL A 87 9.73 9.52 22.36
N ILE A 88 8.95 8.47 22.04
CA ILE A 88 8.73 7.35 22.96
C ILE A 88 10.06 6.66 23.27
N LEU A 89 10.88 6.33 22.27
CA LEU A 89 12.16 5.65 22.48
C LEU A 89 13.17 6.50 23.28
N LYS A 90 13.19 7.82 23.08
CA LYS A 90 14.06 8.76 23.81
C LYS A 90 13.56 9.11 25.22
N GLY A 91 12.26 8.99 25.50
CA GLY A 91 11.67 9.27 26.81
C GLY A 91 11.73 8.09 27.81
N TYR A 92 12.14 6.91 27.34
CA TYR A 92 12.40 5.73 28.18
C TYR A 92 13.91 5.50 28.45
N LEU A 93 14.77 6.44 28.03
CA LEU A 93 16.18 6.57 28.40
C LEU A 93 16.37 7.78 29.32
#